data_AF-A0A0S7XU73-F1
#
_entry.id   AF-A0A0S7XU73-F1
#
_cell.length_a   1.000
_cell.length_b   1.000
_cell.length_c   1.000
_cell.angle_alpha   90.00
_cell.angle_beta   90.00
_cell.angle_gamma   90.00
#
_symmetry.space_group_name_H-M   'P 1'
#
loop_
_entity.id
_entity.type
_entity.pdbx_description
1 polymer ?
#
loop_
_entity_poly.entity_id
_entity_poly.type
_entity_poly.pdbx_seq_one_letter_code
_entity_poly.pdbx_strand_id
1 'polypeptide(L)'
;MFFEFYILLFPGFIGELYVFGNAGKVCGYASKGGKVFIMGDIVDRCWTNSVNGSRTQDLEIMVLGSDTKYAGESLMGGNFFFGGLYFDNKGNLRLNERPYLGTKMLGGASRGNFVFFDPENRLVEAQYVHGVLKNFSDEEWHYFSGKIKETFELANIAVYSENGSEYIWIEDKKAKIVPENFTLVVPKGGLRGYESH
;
A
#
# COMPACT_ATOMS: atom_id res chain seq x y z
N MET A 1 22.32 0.33 0.70
CA MET A 1 22.28 1.29 1.82
C MET A 1 20.82 1.38 2.25
N PHE A 2 20.49 0.87 3.44
CA PHE A 2 19.12 0.94 3.97
C PHE A 2 19.05 2.18 4.86
N PHE A 3 18.13 3.10 4.57
CA PHE A 3 17.84 4.21 5.46
C PHE A 3 16.69 3.82 6.39
N GLU A 4 16.89 3.99 7.69
CA GLU A 4 15.87 3.84 8.71
C GLU A 4 15.34 5.25 9.03
N PHE A 5 14.12 5.55 8.59
CA PHE A 5 13.48 6.84 8.84
C PHE A 5 12.44 6.69 9.96
N TYR A 6 12.63 7.42 11.06
CA TYR A 6 11.60 7.63 12.07
C TYR A 6 10.78 8.86 11.67
N ILE A 7 9.58 8.63 11.15
CA ILE A 7 8.67 9.71 10.77
C ILE A 7 7.87 10.13 12.01
N LEU A 8 8.29 11.20 12.67
CA LEU A 8 7.52 11.85 13.74
C LEU A 8 6.65 12.94 13.14
N LEU A 9 5.34 12.71 13.06
CA LEU A 9 4.38 13.67 12.53
C LEU A 9 3.62 14.34 13.67
N PHE A 10 3.82 15.65 13.81
CA PHE A 10 3.16 16.49 14.81
C PHE A 10 1.76 16.92 14.33
N PRO A 11 0.80 17.12 15.25
CA PRO A 11 -0.54 17.59 14.89
C PRO A 11 -0.51 19.02 14.32
N GLY A 12 -1.13 19.24 13.15
CA GLY A 12 -1.40 20.58 12.59
C GLY A 12 -1.01 20.78 11.13
N PHE A 13 -0.06 20.00 10.60
CA PHE A 13 0.36 20.01 9.19
C PHE A 13 0.46 18.58 8.67
N ILE A 14 0.03 18.31 7.44
CA ILE A 14 0.24 17.01 6.80
C ILE A 14 1.72 16.93 6.46
N GLY A 15 2.48 16.10 7.16
CA GLY A 15 3.84 15.82 6.75
C GLY A 15 3.86 14.78 5.65
N GLU A 16 4.71 15.02 4.66
CA GLU A 16 4.88 14.17 3.49
C GLU A 16 6.31 13.63 3.45
N LEU A 17 6.47 12.36 3.04
CA LEU A 17 7.77 11.75 2.80
C LEU A 17 7.79 11.08 1.44
N TYR A 18 8.82 11.36 0.64
CA TYR A 18 9.02 10.75 -0.68
C TYR A 18 10.38 10.03 -0.70
N VAL A 19 10.37 8.73 -0.94
CA VAL A 19 11.57 7.89 -1.03
C VAL A 19 11.66 7.30 -2.44
N PHE A 20 12.58 7.83 -3.25
CA PHE A 20 12.88 7.31 -4.59
C PHE A 20 13.89 6.14 -4.53
N GLY A 21 13.52 5.11 -3.78
CA GLY A 21 14.34 3.93 -3.51
C GLY A 21 13.65 2.97 -2.56
N ASN A 22 14.42 2.06 -1.97
CA ASN A 22 13.92 1.07 -1.01
C ASN A 22 13.90 1.65 0.42
N ALA A 23 12.98 1.16 1.25
CA ALA A 23 12.94 1.45 2.68
C ALA A 23 13.39 0.25 3.53
N GLY A 24 13.98 0.55 4.68
CA GLY A 24 14.44 -0.47 5.63
C GLY A 24 13.32 -1.08 6.47
N LYS A 25 13.75 -1.92 7.42
CA LYS A 25 12.88 -2.59 8.39
C LYS A 25 12.12 -1.61 9.26
N VAL A 26 10.89 -1.99 9.64
CA VAL A 26 10.10 -1.25 10.64
C VAL A 26 9.81 0.19 10.20
N CYS A 27 9.81 0.43 8.88
CA CYS A 27 9.49 1.73 8.30
C CYS A 27 8.08 2.18 8.73
N GLY A 28 7.93 3.45 9.15
CA GLY A 28 6.63 4.01 9.52
C GLY A 28 6.07 3.52 10.86
N TYR A 29 6.89 2.96 11.75
CA TYR A 29 6.47 2.51 13.08
C TYR A 29 5.71 3.57 13.87
N ALA A 30 4.57 3.18 14.44
CA ALA A 30 3.72 4.00 15.30
C ALA A 30 3.25 5.33 14.68
N SER A 31 3.15 5.40 13.35
CA SER A 31 2.69 6.59 12.64
C SER A 31 1.27 6.98 13.07
N LYS A 32 1.00 8.28 13.10
CA LYS A 32 -0.31 8.85 13.48
C LYS A 32 -1.06 9.50 12.31
N GLY A 33 -0.44 9.61 11.14
CA GLY A 33 -1.02 10.26 9.96
C GLY A 33 0.07 10.52 8.93
N GLY A 34 -0.21 11.37 7.95
CA GLY A 34 0.72 11.81 6.93
C GLY A 34 0.66 10.99 5.65
N LYS A 35 1.40 11.47 4.65
CA LYS A 35 1.42 10.90 3.31
C LYS A 35 2.82 10.42 2.96
N VAL A 36 2.95 9.17 2.55
CA VAL A 36 4.27 8.58 2.25
C VAL A 36 4.26 7.94 0.88
N PHE A 37 5.24 8.26 0.05
CA PHE A 37 5.54 7.58 -1.19
C PHE A 37 6.87 6.85 -1.11
N ILE A 38 6.91 5.59 -1.55
CA ILE A 38 8.11 4.78 -1.67
C ILE A 38 8.13 4.13 -3.05
N MET A 39 9.13 4.45 -3.87
CA MET A 39 9.26 3.92 -5.22
C MET A 39 9.71 2.45 -5.23
N GLY A 40 10.50 2.02 -4.24
CA GLY A 40 11.04 0.68 -4.17
C GLY A 40 10.30 -0.24 -3.20
N ASP A 41 10.99 -1.31 -2.80
CA ASP A 41 10.50 -2.27 -1.82
C ASP A 41 10.80 -1.82 -0.39
N ILE A 42 10.00 -2.35 0.53
CA ILE A 42 10.16 -2.17 1.98
C ILE A 42 10.56 -3.50 2.58
N VAL A 43 11.60 -3.47 3.41
CA VAL A 43 11.97 -4.64 4.20
C VAL A 43 11.06 -4.70 5.41
N ASP A 44 10.43 -5.85 5.65
CA ASP A 44 9.67 -6.30 6.82
C ASP A 44 9.07 -5.25 7.81
N ARG A 45 7.83 -5.51 8.25
CA ARG A 45 7.15 -4.85 9.38
C ARG A 45 6.88 -3.36 9.15
N CYS A 46 6.55 -2.98 7.92
CA CYS A 46 6.14 -1.61 7.65
C CYS A 46 4.83 -1.25 8.39
N TRP A 47 4.76 -0.03 8.95
CA TRP A 47 3.64 0.54 9.70
C TRP A 47 3.12 -0.25 10.90
N THR A 48 3.97 -1.03 11.56
CA THR A 48 3.62 -1.69 12.82
C THR A 48 3.17 -0.67 13.89
N ASN A 49 2.12 -1.01 14.66
CA ASN A 49 1.55 -0.19 15.74
C ASN A 49 1.07 1.21 15.32
N SER A 50 0.87 1.47 14.02
CA SER A 50 0.37 2.78 13.56
C SER A 50 -1.11 2.94 13.94
N VAL A 51 -1.48 4.14 14.36
CA VAL A 51 -2.84 4.45 14.81
C VAL A 51 -3.36 5.66 14.07
N ASN A 52 -4.40 5.44 13.26
CA ASN A 52 -5.03 6.47 12.48
C ASN A 52 -6.54 6.47 12.80
N GLY A 53 -6.95 7.43 13.62
CA GLY A 53 -8.32 7.57 14.12
C GLY A 53 -8.95 8.90 13.71
N SER A 54 -10.21 9.11 14.07
CA SER A 54 -10.97 10.33 13.71
C SER A 54 -10.38 11.66 14.24
N ARG A 55 -9.41 11.58 15.18
CA ARG A 55 -8.74 12.74 15.78
C ARG A 55 -7.35 13.00 15.19
N THR A 56 -6.93 12.18 14.23
CA THR A 56 -5.61 12.28 13.60
C THR A 56 -5.76 12.57 12.11
N GLN A 57 -4.72 13.12 11.50
CA GLN A 57 -4.66 13.25 10.04
C GLN A 57 -4.66 11.87 9.38
N ASP A 58 -5.19 11.77 8.16
CA ASP A 58 -5.19 10.54 7.39
C ASP A 58 -3.77 9.99 7.19
N LEU A 59 -3.65 8.67 7.26
CA LEU A 59 -2.40 7.94 7.00
C LEU A 59 -2.51 7.34 5.61
N GLU A 60 -1.81 7.92 4.65
CA GLU A 60 -1.88 7.56 3.22
C GLU A 60 -0.52 7.07 2.73
N ILE A 61 -0.44 5.81 2.34
CA ILE A 61 0.82 5.16 2.01
C ILE A 61 0.77 4.62 0.59
N MET A 62 1.71 5.05 -0.24
CA MET A 62 1.82 4.74 -1.66
C MET A 62 3.17 4.07 -1.91
N VAL A 63 3.16 2.76 -2.13
CA VAL A 63 4.37 1.97 -2.39
C VAL A 63 4.26 1.44 -3.81
N LEU A 64 5.17 1.87 -4.70
CA LEU A 64 5.21 1.31 -6.06
C LEU A 64 5.66 -0.16 -6.05
N GLY A 65 6.66 -0.47 -5.22
CA GLY A 65 7.12 -1.83 -4.97
C GLY A 65 6.20 -2.61 -4.02
N SER A 66 6.81 -3.41 -3.15
CA SER A 66 6.12 -4.29 -2.21
C SER A 66 6.73 -4.24 -0.81
N ASP A 67 6.16 -4.98 0.15
CA ASP A 67 6.79 -5.27 1.44
C ASP A 67 7.09 -6.77 1.57
N THR A 68 8.15 -7.09 2.31
CA THR A 68 8.66 -8.46 2.35
C THR A 68 8.02 -9.35 3.41
N LYS A 69 7.51 -8.86 4.56
CA LYS A 69 6.76 -9.64 5.59
C LYS A 69 6.10 -8.72 6.62
N TYR A 70 5.00 -9.18 7.24
CA TYR A 70 4.43 -8.58 8.46
C TYR A 70 3.98 -7.11 8.35
N ALA A 71 3.70 -6.62 7.14
CA ALA A 71 3.14 -5.29 6.93
C ALA A 71 1.87 -5.09 7.78
N GLY A 72 1.78 -3.97 8.50
CA GLY A 72 0.61 -3.58 9.28
C GLY A 72 0.35 -4.42 10.53
N GLU A 73 1.38 -5.00 11.15
CA GLU A 73 1.23 -5.65 12.47
C GLU A 73 0.66 -4.66 13.50
N SER A 74 -0.43 -5.02 14.18
CA SER A 74 -1.13 -4.18 15.16
C SER A 74 -1.57 -2.80 14.62
N LEU A 75 -1.87 -2.72 13.32
CA LEU A 75 -2.36 -1.51 12.65
C LEU A 75 -3.78 -1.14 13.10
N MET A 76 -4.00 0.15 13.36
CA MET A 76 -5.28 0.72 13.79
C MET A 76 -5.71 1.86 12.87
N GLY A 77 -5.73 1.62 11.55
CA GLY A 77 -6.20 2.55 10.52
C GLY A 77 -5.13 2.96 9.50
N GLY A 78 -5.59 3.58 8.41
CA GLY A 78 -4.79 4.05 7.29
C GLY A 78 -5.12 3.36 5.96
N ASN A 79 -4.75 4.02 4.86
CA ASN A 79 -4.96 3.57 3.48
C ASN A 79 -3.61 3.32 2.81
N PHE A 80 -3.44 2.13 2.25
CA PHE A 80 -2.17 1.66 1.72
C PHE A 80 -2.37 1.14 0.30
N PHE A 81 -1.48 1.54 -0.60
CA PHE A 81 -1.35 0.98 -1.94
C PHE A 81 0.02 0.32 -2.10
N PHE A 82 0.04 -0.91 -2.61
CA PHE A 82 1.24 -1.65 -3.01
C PHE A 82 1.11 -2.02 -4.49
N GLY A 83 2.00 -1.48 -5.31
CA GLY A 83 2.02 -1.74 -6.75
C GLY A 83 2.63 -3.10 -7.11
N GLY A 84 3.57 -3.61 -6.33
CA GLY A 84 4.31 -4.81 -6.70
C GLY A 84 5.08 -4.64 -8.01
N LEU A 85 5.46 -3.41 -8.33
CA LEU A 85 6.13 -3.01 -9.57
C LEU A 85 7.58 -2.60 -9.27
N TYR A 86 8.47 -2.84 -10.24
CA TYR A 86 9.85 -2.37 -10.16
C TYR A 86 10.37 -2.01 -11.54
N PHE A 87 11.40 -1.17 -11.58
CA PHE A 87 12.16 -0.92 -12.81
C PHE A 87 13.34 -1.88 -12.87
N ASP A 88 13.50 -2.58 -13.99
CA ASP A 88 14.69 -3.39 -14.23
C ASP A 88 15.94 -2.52 -14.48
N ASN A 89 17.10 -3.16 -14.64
CA ASN A 89 18.37 -2.47 -14.90
C ASN A 89 18.42 -1.70 -16.24
N LYS A 90 17.43 -1.88 -17.12
CA LYS A 90 17.26 -1.16 -18.38
C LYS A 90 16.19 -0.07 -18.28
N GLY A 91 15.58 0.11 -17.10
CA GLY A 91 14.52 1.08 -16.87
C GLY A 91 13.14 0.63 -17.36
N ASN A 92 12.94 -0.66 -17.69
CA ASN A 92 11.61 -1.15 -18.05
C ASN A 92 10.81 -1.45 -16.79
N LEU A 93 9.54 -1.05 -16.78
CA LEU A 93 8.61 -1.39 -15.72
C LEU A 93 8.25 -2.89 -15.78
N ARG A 94 8.40 -3.59 -14.66
CA ARG A 94 8.13 -5.02 -14.49
C ARG A 94 7.18 -5.24 -13.33
N LEU A 95 6.42 -6.34 -13.41
CA LEU A 95 5.58 -6.83 -12.33
C LEU A 95 6.32 -7.92 -11.55
N ASN A 96 6.20 -7.90 -10.22
CA ASN A 96 6.73 -8.95 -9.36
C ASN A 96 6.06 -10.31 -9.64
N GLU A 97 6.66 -11.39 -9.11
CA GLU A 97 6.04 -12.72 -9.16
C GLU A 97 4.66 -12.73 -8.45
N ARG A 98 4.49 -11.87 -7.45
CA ARG A 98 3.24 -11.67 -6.71
C ARG A 98 3.12 -10.20 -6.32
N PRO A 99 1.91 -9.66 -6.19
CA PRO A 99 1.71 -8.25 -5.86
C PRO A 99 2.27 -7.89 -4.46
N TYR A 100 2.12 -8.80 -3.52
CA TYR A 100 2.84 -8.78 -2.24
C TYR A 100 3.99 -9.79 -2.31
N LEU A 101 5.23 -9.42 -1.99
CA LEU A 101 6.33 -10.39 -1.94
C LEU A 101 6.31 -11.20 -0.64
N GLY A 102 5.67 -10.66 0.40
CA GLY A 102 5.71 -11.21 1.73
C GLY A 102 4.60 -12.15 2.14
N THR A 103 4.56 -12.37 3.45
CA THR A 103 3.52 -13.16 4.14
C THR A 103 3.10 -12.49 5.44
N LYS A 104 1.96 -12.94 6.00
CA LYS A 104 1.48 -12.56 7.34
C LYS A 104 1.23 -11.06 7.53
N MET A 105 0.70 -10.38 6.51
CA MET A 105 0.24 -9.01 6.68
C MET A 105 -0.90 -8.92 7.71
N LEU A 106 -1.08 -7.75 8.31
CA LEU A 106 -2.20 -7.37 9.18
C LEU A 106 -2.34 -8.18 10.49
N GLY A 107 -1.25 -8.80 10.96
CA GLY A 107 -1.26 -9.54 12.23
C GLY A 107 -1.68 -8.65 13.41
N GLY A 108 -2.82 -8.95 14.04
CA GLY A 108 -3.33 -8.15 15.16
C GLY A 108 -3.88 -6.77 14.79
N ALA A 109 -4.02 -6.46 13.49
CA ALA A 109 -4.63 -5.21 13.05
C ALA A 109 -6.13 -5.18 13.35
N SER A 110 -6.63 -4.01 13.73
CA SER A 110 -8.07 -3.78 13.94
C SER A 110 -8.73 -3.04 12.79
N ARG A 111 -8.00 -2.15 12.12
CA ARG A 111 -8.47 -1.32 11.00
C ARG A 111 -7.32 -1.06 10.02
N GLY A 112 -7.67 -0.84 8.75
CA GLY A 112 -6.73 -0.48 7.68
C GLY A 112 -7.20 -1.04 6.34
N ASN A 113 -6.81 -0.38 5.25
CA ASN A 113 -7.13 -0.80 3.89
C ASN A 113 -5.83 -1.03 3.12
N PHE A 114 -5.55 -2.27 2.72
CA PHE A 114 -4.39 -2.61 1.91
C PHE A 114 -4.85 -2.95 0.50
N VAL A 115 -4.51 -2.10 -0.46
CA VAL A 115 -4.81 -2.28 -1.88
C VAL A 115 -3.57 -2.76 -2.61
N PHE A 116 -3.71 -3.83 -3.37
CA PHE A 116 -2.66 -4.43 -4.15
C PHE A 116 -3.01 -4.34 -5.63
N PHE A 117 -2.06 -3.92 -6.46
CA PHE A 117 -2.19 -4.07 -7.91
C PHE A 117 -1.95 -5.53 -8.29
N ASP A 118 -3.03 -6.24 -8.64
CA ASP A 118 -3.04 -7.69 -8.87
C ASP A 118 -3.79 -8.07 -10.17
N PRO A 119 -3.31 -7.64 -11.36
CA PRO A 119 -4.00 -7.87 -12.63
C PRO A 119 -4.05 -9.34 -13.07
N GLU A 120 -3.27 -10.22 -12.42
CA GLU A 120 -3.15 -11.64 -12.77
C GLU A 120 -3.64 -12.57 -11.64
N ASN A 121 -4.31 -12.03 -10.61
CA ASN A 121 -4.85 -12.78 -9.46
C ASN A 121 -3.81 -13.67 -8.78
N ARG A 122 -2.65 -13.10 -8.45
CA ARG A 122 -1.48 -13.78 -7.86
C ARG A 122 -1.34 -13.55 -6.35
N LEU A 123 -2.24 -12.83 -5.70
CA LEU A 123 -2.28 -12.74 -4.24
C LEU A 123 -2.89 -14.03 -3.63
N VAL A 124 -2.13 -14.75 -2.81
CA VAL A 124 -2.56 -16.03 -2.21
C VAL A 124 -2.88 -15.91 -0.72
N GLU A 125 -3.78 -16.75 -0.20
CA GLU A 125 -4.28 -16.69 1.18
C GLU A 125 -3.17 -16.71 2.26
N ALA A 126 -2.09 -17.44 2.02
CA ALA A 126 -0.92 -17.47 2.92
C ALA A 126 -0.31 -16.08 3.18
N GLN A 127 -0.57 -15.12 2.30
CA GLN A 127 -0.08 -13.76 2.40
C GLN A 127 -0.92 -12.90 3.34
N TYR A 128 -2.24 -13.12 3.36
CA TYR A 128 -3.22 -12.34 4.10
C TYR A 128 -3.98 -13.16 5.15
N VAL A 129 -3.32 -14.10 5.82
CA VAL A 129 -3.95 -14.98 6.83
C VAL A 129 -4.73 -14.24 7.94
N HIS A 130 -4.37 -13.00 8.25
CA HIS A 130 -5.05 -12.13 9.23
C HIS A 130 -6.02 -11.11 8.61
N GLY A 131 -6.15 -11.09 7.29
CA GLY A 131 -7.06 -10.23 6.54
C GLY A 131 -8.14 -11.03 5.81
N VAL A 132 -9.10 -10.30 5.25
CA VAL A 132 -10.12 -10.80 4.32
C VAL A 132 -10.13 -9.96 3.07
N LEU A 133 -10.45 -10.59 1.94
CA LEU A 133 -10.71 -9.87 0.70
C LEU A 133 -12.05 -9.16 0.81
N LYS A 134 -12.11 -7.93 0.29
CA LYS A 134 -13.33 -7.11 0.24
C LYS A 134 -13.45 -6.52 -1.15
N ASN A 135 -14.68 -6.44 -1.67
CA ASN A 135 -14.94 -5.67 -2.89
C ASN A 135 -14.88 -4.17 -2.58
N PHE A 136 -14.37 -3.38 -3.51
CA PHE A 136 -14.42 -1.92 -3.42
C PHE A 136 -15.87 -1.44 -3.50
N SER A 137 -16.24 -0.47 -2.67
CA SER A 137 -17.34 0.44 -2.98
C SER A 137 -16.93 1.45 -4.07
N ASP A 138 -17.91 2.11 -4.69
CA ASP A 138 -17.63 3.18 -5.66
C ASP A 138 -16.79 4.32 -5.05
N GLU A 139 -17.05 4.67 -3.79
CA GLU A 139 -16.32 5.71 -3.05
C GLU A 139 -14.87 5.27 -2.76
N GLU A 140 -14.68 4.03 -2.30
CA GLU A 140 -13.36 3.46 -2.05
C GLU A 140 -12.54 3.41 -3.34
N TRP A 141 -13.15 2.96 -4.44
CA TRP A 141 -12.48 2.92 -5.73
C TRP A 141 -12.14 4.31 -6.25
N HIS A 142 -13.04 5.28 -6.15
CA HIS A 142 -12.77 6.66 -6.55
C HIS A 142 -11.56 7.24 -5.80
N TYR A 143 -11.49 7.00 -4.48
CA TYR A 143 -10.36 7.41 -3.65
C TYR A 143 -9.06 6.70 -4.05
N PHE A 144 -9.06 5.36 -4.11
CA PHE A 144 -7.85 4.58 -4.38
C PHE A 144 -7.35 4.76 -5.81
N SER A 145 -8.22 4.87 -6.81
CA SER A 145 -7.82 5.15 -8.19
C SER A 145 -7.08 6.48 -8.32
N GLY A 146 -7.44 7.49 -7.53
CA GLY A 146 -6.67 8.73 -7.39
C GLY A 146 -5.26 8.49 -6.86
N LYS A 147 -5.13 7.76 -5.74
CA LYS A 147 -3.82 7.44 -5.13
C LYS A 147 -2.94 6.54 -5.98
N ILE A 148 -3.53 5.60 -6.70
CA ILE A 148 -2.82 4.74 -7.66
C ILE A 148 -2.22 5.60 -8.78
N LYS A 149 -3.01 6.50 -9.38
CA LYS A 149 -2.52 7.41 -10.41
C LYS A 149 -1.45 8.36 -9.90
N GLU A 150 -1.63 8.88 -8.68
CA GLU A 150 -0.63 9.69 -8.02
C GLU A 150 0.69 8.92 -7.81
N THR A 151 0.62 7.65 -7.41
CA THR A 151 1.79 6.78 -7.28
C THR A 151 2.52 6.61 -8.60
N PHE A 152 1.79 6.43 -9.70
CA PHE A 152 2.36 6.33 -11.04
C PHE A 152 2.99 7.64 -11.52
N GLU A 153 2.34 8.78 -11.27
CA GLU A 153 2.90 10.10 -11.57
C GLU A 153 4.22 10.34 -10.82
N LEU A 154 4.25 10.10 -9.51
CA LEU A 154 5.47 10.20 -8.70
C LEU A 154 6.56 9.23 -9.18
N ALA A 155 6.17 8.05 -9.66
CA ALA A 155 7.08 7.07 -10.24
C ALA A 155 7.53 7.38 -11.67
N ASN A 156 7.02 8.45 -12.28
CA ASN A 156 7.21 8.79 -13.69
C ASN A 156 6.75 7.67 -14.65
N ILE A 157 5.63 7.02 -14.33
CA ILE A 157 4.94 6.03 -15.15
C ILE A 157 3.77 6.71 -15.86
N ALA A 158 3.79 6.68 -17.20
CA ALA A 158 2.72 7.28 -17.99
C ALA A 158 1.42 6.46 -17.88
N VAL A 159 0.33 7.15 -17.56
CA VAL A 159 -1.04 6.62 -17.64
C VAL A 159 -1.65 7.06 -18.96
N TYR A 160 -2.13 6.09 -19.72
CA TYR A 160 -2.77 6.28 -21.03
C TYR A 160 -4.28 6.14 -20.90
N SER A 161 -5.03 6.77 -21.79
CA SER A 161 -6.48 6.65 -21.87
C SER A 161 -6.91 6.20 -23.27
N GLU A 162 -7.76 5.19 -23.34
CA GLU A 162 -8.34 4.67 -24.58
C GLU A 162 -9.80 4.27 -24.33
N ASN A 163 -10.73 4.81 -25.12
CA ASN A 163 -12.17 4.55 -24.99
C ASN A 163 -12.72 4.76 -23.55
N GLY A 164 -12.19 5.75 -22.83
CA GLY A 164 -12.59 6.06 -21.46
C GLY A 164 -12.02 5.13 -20.38
N SER A 165 -11.16 4.16 -20.74
CA SER A 165 -10.42 3.33 -19.79
C SER A 165 -8.97 3.80 -19.66
N GLU A 166 -8.50 3.99 -18.43
CA GLU A 166 -7.11 4.31 -18.12
C GLU A 166 -6.27 3.02 -17.98
N TYR A 167 -5.02 3.04 -18.42
CA TYR A 167 -4.10 1.91 -18.32
C TYR A 167 -2.63 2.33 -18.27
N ILE A 168 -1.77 1.45 -17.78
CA ILE A 168 -0.31 1.55 -17.88
C ILE A 168 0.24 0.44 -18.79
N TRP A 169 1.42 0.67 -19.35
CA TRP A 169 2.19 -0.40 -20.01
C TRP A 169 3.14 -1.04 -19.02
N ILE A 170 3.07 -2.36 -18.92
CA ILE A 170 4.03 -3.17 -18.19
C ILE A 170 4.60 -4.12 -19.23
N GLU A 171 5.88 -3.95 -19.55
CA GLU A 171 6.48 -4.62 -20.70
C GLU A 171 5.66 -4.32 -21.98
N ASP A 172 5.17 -5.35 -22.66
CA ASP A 172 4.32 -5.25 -23.86
C ASP A 172 2.83 -5.48 -23.56
N LYS A 173 2.43 -5.45 -22.28
CA LYS A 173 1.05 -5.69 -21.85
C LYS A 173 0.40 -4.39 -21.33
N LYS A 174 -0.83 -4.13 -21.76
CA LYS A 174 -1.69 -3.09 -21.18
C LYS A 174 -2.31 -3.62 -19.88
N ALA A 175 -2.10 -2.93 -18.78
CA ALA A 175 -2.79 -3.20 -17.53
C ALA A 175 -3.73 -2.03 -17.18
N LYS A 176 -5.04 -2.31 -17.18
CA LYS A 176 -6.07 -1.31 -16.94
C LYS A 176 -6.12 -0.90 -15.48
N ILE A 177 -6.43 0.37 -15.22
CA ILE A 177 -6.71 0.91 -13.88
C ILE A 177 -8.22 0.79 -13.65
N VAL A 178 -8.65 -0.42 -13.31
CA VAL A 178 -10.06 -0.79 -13.04
C VAL A 178 -10.10 -1.70 -11.80
N PRO A 179 -11.18 -1.70 -10.99
CA PRO A 179 -11.22 -2.41 -9.71
C PRO A 179 -10.80 -3.89 -9.79
N GLU A 180 -11.10 -4.56 -10.91
CA GLU A 180 -10.85 -5.98 -11.12
C GLU A 180 -9.36 -6.33 -11.19
N ASN A 181 -8.50 -5.36 -11.47
CA ASN A 181 -7.05 -5.53 -11.47
C ASN A 181 -6.43 -5.19 -10.11
N PHE A 182 -7.24 -4.94 -9.08
CA PHE A 182 -6.77 -4.63 -7.74
C PHE A 182 -7.47 -5.50 -6.71
N THR A 183 -6.73 -5.85 -5.66
CA THR A 183 -7.27 -6.61 -4.53
C THR A 183 -7.22 -5.75 -3.28
N LEU A 184 -8.38 -5.55 -2.65
CA LEU A 184 -8.48 -4.91 -1.34
C LEU A 184 -8.50 -5.96 -0.23
N VAL A 185 -7.52 -5.86 0.67
CA VAL A 185 -7.40 -6.65 1.89
C VAL A 185 -7.66 -5.76 3.09
N VAL A 186 -8.58 -6.17 3.95
CA VAL A 186 -8.87 -5.51 5.23
C VAL A 186 -8.63 -6.48 6.39
N PRO A 187 -8.32 -6.02 7.61
CA PRO A 187 -8.18 -6.90 8.76
C PRO A 187 -9.44 -7.75 9.01
N LYS A 188 -9.30 -9.01 9.44
CA LYS A 188 -10.42 -9.88 9.86
C LYS A 188 -11.29 -9.27 10.97
N GLY A 189 -10.76 -8.29 11.70
CA GLY A 189 -11.38 -7.74 12.90
C GLY A 189 -11.16 -8.68 14.07
N GLY A 190 -10.43 -8.24 15.09
CA GLY A 190 -10.11 -9.11 16.22
C GLY A 190 -9.08 -8.56 17.18
N LEU A 191 -9.24 -7.31 17.64
CA LEU A 191 -8.74 -7.01 18.98
C LEU A 191 -9.80 -7.49 19.96
N ARG A 192 -9.68 -8.73 20.45
CA ARG A 192 -10.24 -9.08 21.75
C ARG A 192 -9.53 -8.17 22.77
N GLY A 193 -10.14 -7.04 23.15
CA GLY A 193 -9.58 -6.19 24.20
C GLY A 193 -9.83 -4.69 24.11
N TYR A 194 -10.53 -4.17 23.11
CA TYR A 194 -10.98 -2.76 23.10
C TYR A 194 -12.50 -2.67 23.05
N GLU A 195 -13.16 -3.24 24.06
CA GLU A 195 -14.44 -2.68 24.51
C GLU A 195 -14.07 -1.48 25.38
N SER A 196 -14.22 -0.28 24.83
CA SER A 196 -14.09 0.95 25.61
C SER A 196 -15.18 0.97 26.69
N HIS A 197 -14.77 0.92 27.96
CA HIS A 197 -15.56 1.42 29.08
C HIS A 197 -15.80 2.93 28.95
#